data_AF-A0A6A7C8A2-F1
#
_entry.id   AF-A0A6A7C8A2-F1
#
_cell.length_a   1.000
_cell.length_b   1.000
_cell.length_c   1.000
_cell.angle_alpha   90.00
_cell.angle_beta   90.00
_cell.angle_gamma   90.00
#
_symmetry.space_group_name_H-M   'P 1'
#
loop_
_entity.id
_entity.type
_entity.pdbx_description
1 polymer ?
#
loop_
_entity_poly.entity_id
_entity_poly.type
_entity_poly.pdbx_seq_one_letter_code
_entity_poly.pdbx_strand_id
1 'polypeptide(L)'
;MNNCSIYDRNAPRTIPSNTYQIIRTLHTRPDRSAHLAIHLLAGSLRILKTLTSEPTEIILLLCYLKNHPFFPHTFETRNETPNTWLITLDYCSGGDILDYLPTWSKTCPSPLPVSFSKKLISYLGDALGFLHLEVTSTEQPIARRRGRRGQEGIYPPSFR
;
A
#
# COMPACT_ATOMS: atom_id res chain seq x y z
N MET A 1 -15.44 -13.38 27.17
CA MET A 1 -15.32 -13.36 25.70
C MET A 1 -14.93 -11.95 25.30
N ASN A 2 -13.62 -11.68 25.15
CA ASN A 2 -13.10 -10.35 24.84
C ASN A 2 -12.73 -10.29 23.36
N ASN A 3 -13.68 -9.87 22.52
CA ASN A 3 -13.41 -9.51 21.13
C ASN A 3 -12.65 -8.19 21.11
N CYS A 4 -11.32 -8.26 21.00
CA CYS A 4 -10.51 -7.11 20.61
C CYS A 4 -10.84 -6.73 19.17
N SER A 5 -11.75 -5.78 19.02
CA SER A 5 -12.07 -5.09 17.77
C SER A 5 -10.82 -4.39 17.24
N ILE A 6 -10.25 -4.91 16.15
CA ILE A 6 -9.20 -4.25 15.36
C ILE A 6 -9.73 -2.95 14.72
N TYR A 7 -11.05 -2.77 14.67
CA TYR A 7 -11.70 -1.55 14.21
C TYR A 7 -11.59 -0.39 15.20
N ASP A 8 -11.46 -0.65 16.51
CA ASP A 8 -11.46 0.42 17.53
C ASP A 8 -10.10 1.10 17.68
N ARG A 9 -8.99 0.39 17.44
CA ARG A 9 -7.64 1.00 17.49
C ARG A 9 -7.22 1.69 16.20
N ASN A 10 -7.94 1.43 15.11
CA ASN A 10 -7.78 2.08 13.81
C ASN A 10 -8.96 2.99 13.49
N ALA A 11 -9.77 3.37 14.49
CA ALA A 11 -10.85 4.32 14.32
C ALA A 11 -10.29 5.59 13.64
N PRO A 12 -10.94 6.10 12.57
CA PRO A 12 -10.59 7.36 11.95
C PRO A 12 -10.34 8.43 13.00
N ARG A 13 -9.09 8.88 13.15
CA ARG A 13 -8.82 10.05 13.97
C ARG A 13 -9.44 11.23 13.24
N THR A 14 -10.43 11.88 13.84
CA THR A 14 -10.98 13.14 13.33
C THR A 14 -9.93 14.22 13.48
N ILE A 15 -9.09 14.34 12.46
CA ILE A 15 -8.07 15.39 12.37
C ILE A 15 -8.74 16.68 11.87
N PRO A 16 -8.53 17.84 12.52
CA PRO A 16 -9.13 19.11 12.13
C PRO A 16 -8.81 19.48 10.67
N SER A 17 -9.73 20.19 10.02
CA SER A 17 -9.63 20.71 8.65
C SER A 17 -8.34 21.49 8.34
N ASN A 18 -7.65 21.96 9.38
CA ASN A 18 -6.44 22.78 9.31
C ASN A 18 -5.13 21.99 9.45
N THR A 19 -5.13 20.68 9.21
CA THR A 19 -3.92 19.85 9.40
C THR A 19 -3.09 19.72 8.14
N TYR A 20 -3.74 19.76 6.98
CA TYR A 20 -3.08 19.68 5.69
C TYR A 20 -3.42 20.90 4.85
N GLN A 21 -2.40 21.47 4.20
CA GLN A 21 -2.60 22.50 3.19
C GLN A 21 -2.31 21.90 1.82
N ILE A 22 -3.31 21.93 0.92
CA ILE A 22 -3.15 21.48 -0.46
C ILE A 22 -2.22 22.44 -1.19
N ILE A 23 -1.17 21.87 -1.79
CA ILE A 23 -0.20 22.60 -2.62
C ILE A 23 -0.63 22.54 -4.09
N ARG A 24 -0.97 21.34 -4.57
CA ARG A 24 -1.43 21.12 -5.95
C ARG A 24 -2.32 19.89 -6.07
N THR A 25 -3.21 19.93 -7.05
CA THR A 25 -3.94 18.74 -7.49
C THR A 25 -3.07 17.92 -8.42
N LEU A 26 -2.94 16.62 -8.15
CA LEU A 26 -2.21 15.69 -9.01
C LEU A 26 -3.12 15.11 -10.08
N HIS A 27 -4.34 14.73 -9.70
CA HIS A 27 -5.33 14.16 -10.61
C HIS A 27 -6.72 14.20 -9.99
N THR A 28 -7.75 14.39 -10.82
CA THR A 28 -9.16 14.33 -10.42
C THR A 28 -9.95 13.46 -11.38
N ARG A 29 -10.75 12.55 -10.82
CA ARG A 29 -11.79 11.77 -11.48
C ARG A 29 -13.09 11.89 -10.68
N PRO A 30 -14.23 11.51 -11.27
CA PRO A 30 -15.54 11.58 -10.61
C PRO A 30 -15.60 10.81 -9.28
N ASP A 31 -14.89 9.68 -9.20
CA ASP A 31 -14.88 8.75 -8.08
C ASP A 31 -13.69 8.94 -7.11
N ARG A 32 -12.69 9.72 -7.51
CA ARG A 32 -11.43 9.85 -6.78
C ARG A 32 -10.63 11.08 -7.15
N SER A 33 -10.00 11.72 -6.17
CA SER A 33 -8.99 12.75 -6.42
C SER A 33 -7.69 12.45 -5.67
N ALA A 34 -6.59 13.03 -6.13
CA ALA A 34 -5.31 12.98 -5.47
C ALA A 34 -4.68 14.38 -5.45
N HIS A 35 -4.22 14.80 -4.29
CA HIS A 35 -3.60 16.10 -4.04
C HIS A 35 -2.25 15.93 -3.34
N LEU A 36 -1.29 16.76 -3.72
CA LEU A 36 -0.08 16.96 -2.93
C LEU A 36 -0.39 18.02 -1.88
N ALA A 37 -0.11 17.70 -0.62
CA ALA A 37 -0.31 18.59 0.50
C ALA A 37 0.90 18.60 1.44
N ILE A 38 1.01 19.64 2.27
CA ILE A 38 1.94 19.68 3.39
C ILE A 38 1.16 19.45 4.69
N HIS A 39 1.69 18.58 5.54
CA HIS A 39 1.21 18.43 6.91
C HIS A 39 1.75 19.60 7.73
N LEU A 40 0.86 20.49 8.19
CA LEU A 40 1.25 21.79 8.75
C LEU A 40 2.06 21.69 10.04
N LEU A 41 1.77 20.71 10.90
CA LEU A 41 2.55 20.49 12.13
C LEU A 41 3.89 19.75 11.91
N ALA A 42 3.94 18.80 10.96
CA ALA A 42 5.10 17.97 10.73
C ALA A 42 6.06 18.56 9.69
N GLY A 43 5.63 19.57 8.92
CA GLY A 43 6.40 20.15 7.81
C GLY A 43 6.67 19.17 6.65
N SER A 44 6.00 18.01 6.63
CA SER A 44 6.27 16.94 5.68
C SER A 44 5.26 16.93 4.52
N LEU A 45 5.74 16.63 3.31
CA LEU A 45 4.87 16.41 2.15
C LEU A 45 4.10 15.09 2.27
N ARG A 46 2.84 15.12 1.84
CA ARG A 46 1.89 14.01 1.88
C ARG A 46 1.05 13.97 0.62
N ILE A 47 0.60 12.78 0.24
CA ILE A 47 -0.44 12.60 -0.77
C ILE A 47 -1.78 12.40 -0.08
N LEU A 48 -2.74 13.23 -0.42
CA LEU A 48 -4.12 13.16 0.02
C LEU A 48 -4.96 12.56 -1.10
N LYS A 49 -5.50 11.35 -0.89
CA LYS A 49 -6.34 10.66 -1.87
C LYS A 49 -7.77 10.60 -1.36
N THR A 50 -8.70 11.19 -2.11
CA THR A 50 -10.13 11.11 -1.79
C THR A 50 -10.80 10.02 -2.63
N LEU A 51 -11.79 9.35 -2.05
CA LEU A 51 -12.56 8.25 -2.66
C LEU A 51 -14.03 8.44 -2.33
N THR A 52 -14.92 8.31 -3.33
CA THR A 52 -16.37 8.51 -3.14
C THR A 52 -17.12 7.26 -2.65
N SER A 53 -16.42 6.14 -2.49
CA SER A 53 -16.95 4.88 -1.95
C SER A 53 -16.14 4.43 -0.75
N GLU A 54 -16.75 3.62 0.12
CA GLU A 54 -16.05 3.04 1.26
C GLU A 54 -14.91 2.12 0.78
N PRO A 55 -13.65 2.43 1.12
CA PRO A 55 -12.52 1.67 0.62
C PRO A 55 -12.13 0.55 1.58
N THR A 56 -13.10 -0.19 2.14
CA THR A 56 -12.87 -1.15 3.23
C THR A 56 -11.74 -2.14 2.90
N GLU A 57 -11.76 -2.74 1.71
CA GLU A 57 -10.71 -3.67 1.26
C GLU A 57 -9.36 -2.99 1.05
N ILE A 58 -9.36 -1.78 0.48
CA ILE A 58 -8.14 -1.02 0.20
C ILE A 58 -7.49 -0.56 1.51
N ILE A 59 -8.27 -0.11 2.49
CA ILE A 59 -7.77 0.29 3.81
C ILE A 59 -7.14 -0.92 4.51
N LEU A 60 -7.82 -2.06 4.52
CA LEU A 60 -7.28 -3.29 5.12
C LEU A 60 -5.97 -3.70 4.46
N LEU A 61 -5.90 -3.67 3.12
CA LEU A 61 -4.68 -3.95 2.38
C LEU A 61 -3.56 -2.93 2.69
N LEU A 62 -3.86 -1.64 2.76
CA LEU A 62 -2.88 -0.59 3.07
C LEU A 62 -2.37 -0.67 4.51
N CYS A 63 -3.24 -0.99 5.48
CA CYS A 63 -2.85 -1.24 6.87
C CYS A 63 -1.91 -2.45 6.97
N TYR A 64 -2.18 -3.48 6.18
CA TYR A 64 -1.37 -4.69 6.13
C TYR A 64 0.00 -4.45 5.51
N LEU A 65 0.06 -3.65 4.44
CA LEU A 65 1.30 -3.32 3.72
C LEU A 65 2.12 -2.19 4.37
N LYS A 66 1.65 -1.60 5.48
CA LYS A 66 2.15 -0.34 6.06
C LYS A 66 3.66 -0.31 6.32
N ASN A 67 4.30 -1.45 6.58
CA ASN A 67 5.72 -1.54 6.91
C ASN A 67 6.59 -2.13 5.78
N HIS A 68 6.00 -2.45 4.64
CA HIS A 68 6.73 -3.07 3.54
C HIS A 68 7.45 -2.01 2.70
N PRO A 69 8.76 -2.17 2.42
CA PRO A 69 9.60 -1.11 1.86
C PRO A 69 9.21 -0.66 0.44
N PHE A 70 8.42 -1.47 -0.27
CA PHE A 70 7.97 -1.18 -1.63
C PHE A 70 6.55 -0.63 -1.72
N PHE A 71 5.83 -0.51 -0.59
CA PHE A 71 4.49 0.05 -0.56
C PHE A 71 4.49 1.40 0.17
N PRO A 72 3.68 2.37 -0.30
CA PRO A 72 3.62 3.67 0.33
C PRO A 72 3.08 3.55 1.75
N HIS A 73 3.74 4.22 2.69
CA HIS A 73 3.27 4.26 4.06
C HIS A 73 1.92 4.97 4.13
N THR A 74 0.94 4.32 4.77
CA THR A 74 -0.36 4.92 5.04
C THR A 74 -0.37 5.48 6.45
N PHE A 75 -0.51 6.80 6.56
CA PHE A 75 -0.55 7.50 7.84
C PHE A 75 -1.92 7.41 8.47
N GLU A 76 -2.95 7.65 7.66
CA GLU A 76 -4.29 7.88 8.14
C GLU A 76 -5.32 7.56 7.06
N THR A 77 -6.47 7.08 7.50
CA THR A 77 -7.68 6.91 6.69
C THR A 77 -8.84 7.50 7.48
N ARG A 78 -9.59 8.42 6.88
CA ARG A 78 -10.73 9.07 7.55
C ARG A 78 -11.94 9.22 6.65
N ASN A 79 -13.10 9.27 7.27
CA ASN A 79 -14.34 9.62 6.59
C ASN A 79 -14.53 11.15 6.71
N GLU A 80 -14.44 11.89 5.60
CA GLU A 80 -14.62 13.35 5.58
C GLU A 80 -16.09 13.75 5.47
N THR A 81 -16.86 13.02 4.66
CA THR A 81 -18.30 13.20 4.50
C THR A 81 -18.95 11.82 4.39
N PRO A 82 -20.28 11.66 4.53
CA PRO A 82 -20.93 10.34 4.49
C PRO A 82 -20.54 9.46 3.30
N ASN A 83 -20.13 10.06 2.18
CA ASN A 83 -19.73 9.39 0.95
C ASN A 83 -18.32 9.77 0.49
N THR A 84 -17.43 10.23 1.37
CA THR A 84 -16.07 10.61 0.95
C THR A 84 -15.05 10.23 1.99
N TRP A 85 -14.14 9.35 1.57
CA TRP A 85 -13.02 8.88 2.36
C TRP A 85 -11.74 9.56 1.92
N LEU A 86 -10.94 9.99 2.88
CA LEU A 86 -9.59 10.51 2.67
C LEU A 86 -8.57 9.47 3.15
N ILE A 87 -7.55 9.23 2.33
CA ILE A 87 -6.38 8.41 2.63
C ILE A 87 -5.15 9.29 2.51
N THR A 88 -4.31 9.28 3.55
CA THR A 88 -3.05 10.03 3.60
C THR A 88 -1.87 9.07 3.42
N LEU A 89 -1.04 9.34 2.41
CA LEU A 89 0.11 8.52 2.02
C LEU A 89 1.41 9.35 2.05
N ASP A 90 2.53 8.65 2.14
CA ASP A 90 3.85 9.25 1.91
C ASP A 90 3.97 9.85 0.51
N TYR A 91 4.68 10.98 0.43
CA TYR A 91 5.04 11.58 -0.85
C TYR A 91 6.30 10.91 -1.41
N CYS A 92 6.15 10.28 -2.59
CA CYS A 92 7.28 9.80 -3.39
C CYS A 92 7.61 10.83 -4.47
N SER A 93 8.83 11.36 -4.46
CA SER A 93 9.30 12.36 -5.43
C SER A 93 9.56 11.80 -6.83
N GLY A 94 9.61 10.47 -6.99
CA GLY A 94 9.94 9.79 -8.24
C GLY A 94 8.91 9.91 -9.37
N GLY A 95 7.69 10.37 -9.08
CA GLY A 95 6.62 10.47 -10.08
C GLY A 95 6.08 9.11 -10.55
N ASP A 96 5.24 9.12 -11.59
CA ASP A 96 4.75 7.90 -12.23
C ASP A 96 5.79 7.37 -13.22
N ILE A 97 6.08 6.06 -13.16
CA ILE A 97 6.99 5.41 -14.10
C ILE A 97 6.49 5.51 -15.55
N LEU A 98 5.16 5.58 -15.72
CA LEU A 98 4.52 5.73 -17.02
C LEU A 98 4.72 7.13 -17.61
N ASP A 99 4.99 8.14 -16.78
CA ASP A 99 5.39 9.47 -17.23
C ASP A 99 6.91 9.56 -17.45
N TYR A 100 7.68 8.85 -16.62
CA TYR A 100 9.14 8.85 -16.66
C TYR A 100 9.69 8.24 -17.96
N LEU A 101 9.20 7.05 -18.35
CA LEU A 101 9.74 6.33 -19.51
C LEU A 101 9.59 7.08 -20.84
N PRO A 102 8.41 7.65 -21.17
CA PRO A 102 8.25 8.48 -22.37
C PRO A 102 9.01 9.80 -22.29
N THR A 103 9.22 10.34 -21.09
CA THR A 103 10.02 11.56 -20.92
C THR A 103 11.48 11.28 -21.23
N TRP A 104 12.05 10.21 -20.67
CA TRP A 104 13.43 9.79 -20.93
C TRP A 104 13.67 9.55 -22.42
N SER A 105 12.77 8.84 -23.11
CA SER A 105 12.94 8.55 -24.53
C SER A 105 12.93 9.80 -25.42
N LYS A 106 12.31 10.90 -24.95
CA LYS A 106 12.29 12.19 -25.65
C LYS A 106 13.50 13.07 -25.32
N THR A 107 13.99 13.02 -24.08
CA THR A 107 15.02 13.96 -23.60
C THR A 107 16.43 13.40 -23.64
N CYS A 108 16.59 12.07 -23.66
CA CYS A 108 17.89 11.42 -23.62
C CYS A 108 18.18 10.69 -24.94
N PRO A 109 19.35 10.93 -25.57
CA PRO A 109 19.75 10.23 -26.79
C PRO A 109 20.18 8.77 -26.54
N SER A 110 20.38 8.38 -25.27
CA SER A 110 20.82 7.04 -24.88
C SER A 110 19.66 6.18 -24.38
N PRO A 111 19.68 4.85 -24.64
CA PRO A 111 18.72 3.93 -24.08
C PRO A 111 18.75 3.98 -22.54
N LEU A 112 17.62 3.65 -21.92
CA LEU A 112 17.51 3.58 -20.47
C LEU A 112 18.56 2.60 -19.91
N PRO A 113 19.33 2.97 -18.88
CA PRO A 113 20.36 2.10 -18.35
C PRO A 113 19.79 0.73 -17.96
N VAL A 114 20.39 -0.35 -18.46
CA VAL A 114 19.94 -1.72 -18.16
C VAL A 114 19.95 -1.99 -16.66
N SER A 115 20.89 -1.40 -15.91
CA SER A 115 20.95 -1.48 -14.45
C SER A 115 19.73 -0.84 -13.77
N PHE A 116 19.21 0.27 -14.30
CA PHE A 116 17.99 0.91 -13.81
C PHE A 116 16.78 0.01 -14.09
N SER A 117 16.63 -0.47 -15.32
CA SER A 117 15.52 -1.37 -15.70
C SER A 117 15.51 -2.64 -14.85
N LYS A 118 16.67 -3.26 -14.63
CA LYS A 118 16.79 -4.46 -13.78
C LYS A 118 16.36 -4.19 -12.34
N LYS A 119 16.80 -3.06 -11.75
CA LYS A 119 16.39 -2.68 -10.38
C LYS A 119 14.89 -2.42 -10.29
N LEU A 120 14.32 -1.70 -11.25
CA LEU A 120 12.88 -1.43 -11.30
C LEU A 120 12.07 -2.73 -11.37
N ILE A 121 12.45 -3.64 -12.27
CA ILE A 121 11.79 -4.95 -12.41
C ILE A 121 11.94 -5.77 -11.13
N SER A 122 13.12 -5.76 -10.49
CA SER A 122 13.35 -6.45 -9.22
C SER A 122 12.41 -5.93 -8.13
N TYR A 123 12.31 -4.61 -7.95
CA TYR A 123 11.44 -4.03 -6.92
C TYR A 123 9.96 -4.31 -7.18
N LEU A 124 9.52 -4.30 -8.45
CA LEU A 124 8.16 -4.72 -8.81
C LEU A 124 7.94 -6.21 -8.53
N GLY A 125 8.92 -7.05 -8.86
CA GLY A 125 8.89 -8.49 -8.59
C GLY A 125 8.78 -8.80 -7.10
N ASP A 126 9.56 -8.12 -6.27
CA ASP A 126 9.53 -8.28 -4.82
C ASP A 126 8.18 -7.84 -4.22
N ALA A 127 7.65 -6.70 -4.69
CA ALA A 127 6.33 -6.22 -4.27
C ALA A 127 5.20 -7.19 -4.66
N LEU A 128 5.23 -7.73 -5.88
CA LEU A 128 4.25 -8.70 -6.36
C LEU A 128 4.40 -10.07 -5.67
N GLY A 129 5.64 -10.51 -5.43
CA GLY A 129 5.94 -11.74 -4.72
C GLY A 129 5.40 -11.72 -3.29
N PHE A 130 5.54 -10.57 -2.61
CA PHE A 130 4.95 -10.37 -1.29
C PHE A 130 3.42 -10.50 -1.31
N LEU A 131 2.75 -9.79 -2.24
CA LEU A 131 1.30 -9.91 -2.40
C LEU A 131 0.86 -11.36 -2.71
N HIS A 132 1.60 -12.07 -3.55
CA HIS A 132 1.25 -13.43 -3.96
C HIS A 132 1.44 -14.47 -2.85
N LEU A 133 2.57 -14.44 -2.14
CA LEU A 133 2.86 -15.35 -1.02
C LEU A 133 1.86 -15.21 0.12
N GLU A 134 1.30 -14.02 0.31
CA GLU A 134 0.36 -13.76 1.39
C GLU A 134 -1.09 -14.03 1.02
N VAL A 135 -1.50 -13.80 -0.24
CA VAL A 135 -2.79 -14.27 -0.76
C VAL A 135 -2.85 -15.80 -0.70
N THR A 136 -1.78 -16.49 -1.07
CA THR A 136 -1.72 -17.97 -0.98
C THR A 136 -1.63 -18.48 0.47
N SER A 137 -1.12 -17.69 1.41
CA SER A 137 -1.14 -18.03 2.85
C SER A 137 -2.50 -17.76 3.50
N THR A 138 -3.26 -16.77 3.03
CA THR A 138 -4.62 -16.47 3.51
C THR A 138 -5.68 -17.40 2.90
N GLU A 139 -5.42 -17.97 1.72
CA GLU A 139 -6.22 -19.05 1.12
C GLU A 139 -5.88 -20.47 1.63
N GLN A 140 -5.01 -20.62 2.64
CA GLN A 140 -4.87 -21.88 3.38
C GLN A 140 -5.62 -21.91 4.73
N PRO A 141 -6.96 -21.80 4.78
CA PRO A 141 -7.73 -22.50 5.78
C PRO A 141 -8.13 -23.87 5.21
N ILE A 142 -7.85 -24.96 5.95
CA ILE A 142 -8.50 -26.30 5.92
C ILE A 142 -7.53 -27.50 5.76
N ALA A 143 -6.42 -27.43 5.02
CA ALA A 143 -5.57 -28.62 4.84
C ALA A 143 -4.75 -29.03 6.08
N ARG A 144 -4.35 -28.07 6.94
CA ARG A 144 -3.47 -28.38 8.10
C ARG A 144 -4.19 -28.89 9.35
N ARG A 145 -5.53 -28.82 9.44
CA ARG A 145 -6.28 -29.32 10.62
C ARG A 145 -6.82 -30.74 10.48
N ARG A 146 -6.74 -31.37 9.30
CA ARG A 146 -7.14 -32.78 9.08
C ARG A 146 -5.99 -33.78 9.01
N GLY A 147 -4.75 -33.37 9.27
CA GLY A 147 -3.57 -34.25 9.25
C GLY A 147 -2.92 -34.52 10.62
N ARG A 148 -3.44 -33.99 11.73
CA ARG A 148 -2.89 -34.21 13.09
C ARG A 148 -3.74 -35.13 13.96
N ARG A 149 -4.42 -36.10 13.35
CA ARG A 149 -4.95 -37.29 14.02
C ARG A 149 -4.81 -38.47 13.06
N GLY A 150 -3.67 -39.15 13.15
CA GLY A 150 -3.38 -40.36 12.37
C GLY A 150 -2.19 -40.20 11.43
N GLN A 151 -0.98 -40.16 11.99
CA GLN A 151 0.16 -40.89 11.46
C GLN A 151 1.31 -40.78 12.47
N GLU A 152 1.39 -41.82 13.30
CA GLU A 152 2.63 -42.27 13.90
C GLU A 152 3.64 -42.58 12.79
N GLY A 153 4.92 -42.29 13.04
CA GLY A 153 6.05 -42.84 12.30
C GLY A 153 6.35 -42.18 10.96
N ILE A 154 7.48 -41.47 10.90
CA ILE A 154 8.63 -41.73 10.00
C ILE A 154 9.60 -40.55 10.18
N TYR A 155 10.82 -40.88 10.60
CA TYR A 155 11.94 -39.96 10.78
C TYR A 155 12.27 -39.17 9.49
N PRO A 156 12.77 -37.93 9.58
CA PRO A 156 13.42 -37.30 8.43
C PRO A 156 14.80 -37.95 8.19
N PRO A 157 15.19 -38.23 6.94
CA PRO A 157 16.57 -38.61 6.65
C PRO A 157 17.47 -37.38 6.82
N SER A 158 18.54 -37.59 7.57
CA SER A 158 19.72 -36.72 7.64
C SER A 158 20.32 -36.54 6.24
N PHE A 159 20.47 -35.29 5.79
CA PHE A 159 21.25 -34.97 4.60
C PHE A 159 22.74 -34.97 4.96
N ARG A 160 23.50 -35.78 4.21
CA ARG A 160 24.95 -35.73 4.07
C ARG A 160 25.31 -34.79 2.93
#